data_AF-A0A954EF14-F1
#
_entry.id   AF-A0A954EF14-F1
#
_cell.length_a   1.000
_cell.length_b   1.000
_cell.length_c   1.000
_cell.angle_alpha   90.00
_cell.angle_beta   90.00
_cell.angle_gamma   90.00
#
_symmetry.space_group_name_H-M   'P 1'
#
loop_
_entity.id
_entity.type
_entity.pdbx_description
1 polymer ?
#
loop_
_entity_poly.entity_id
_entity_poly.type
_entity_poly.pdbx_seq_one_letter_code
_entity_poly.pdbx_strand_id
1 'polypeptide(L)'
;NDPALNFLVIFPDHPVQMGETWKQTLEVEVPITDKLKEKVKLLRTYRLKQIENQVAQIEVATSLVTIIRDPAVQTRIMTQTPSGVIEFDLEQGIMLSRTLDVNDQVVGAFGSGTLVHARNHRSEKLLNESETVSENSVSVRE
;
A
#
# COMPACT_ATOMS: atom_id res chain seq x y z
N ASN A 1 -10.11 -9.63 5.12
CA ASN A 1 -9.13 -8.86 5.91
C ASN A 1 -7.71 -9.00 5.36
N ASP A 2 -7.52 -8.83 4.05
CA ASP A 2 -6.17 -8.68 3.51
C ASP A 2 -5.73 -7.23 3.74
N PRO A 3 -4.64 -6.96 4.49
CA PRO A 3 -4.12 -5.61 4.70
C PRO A 3 -3.74 -4.88 3.40
N ALA A 4 -3.50 -5.61 2.31
CA ALA A 4 -3.26 -5.04 0.98
C ALA A 4 -4.54 -4.49 0.33
N LEU A 5 -5.71 -4.99 0.75
CA LEU A 5 -7.04 -4.53 0.33
C LEU A 5 -7.62 -3.45 1.26
N ASN A 6 -7.01 -3.22 2.42
CA ASN A 6 -7.44 -2.13 3.29
C ASN A 6 -6.91 -0.79 2.77
N PHE A 7 -7.82 0.00 2.20
CA PHE A 7 -7.54 1.31 1.64
C PHE A 7 -7.61 2.44 2.67
N LEU A 8 -8.20 2.19 3.85
CA LEU A 8 -8.39 3.22 4.86
C LEU A 8 -7.08 3.58 5.56
N VAL A 9 -6.90 4.88 5.80
CA VAL A 9 -5.89 5.41 6.71
C VAL A 9 -6.44 5.27 8.13
N ILE A 10 -5.70 4.57 9.00
CA ILE A 10 -6.01 4.54 10.43
C ILE A 10 -5.30 5.73 11.06
N PHE A 11 -6.06 6.74 11.44
CA PHE A 11 -5.56 7.91 12.18
C PHE A 11 -5.40 7.60 13.67
N PRO A 12 -4.48 8.28 14.36
CA PRO A 12 -4.40 8.20 15.82
C PRO A 12 -5.61 8.88 16.50
N ASP A 13 -5.74 8.68 17.80
CA ASP A 13 -6.79 9.25 18.66
C ASP A 13 -6.57 10.72 19.05
N HIS A 14 -5.53 11.34 18.51
CA HIS A 14 -5.16 12.72 18.74
C HIS A 14 -4.95 13.47 17.41
N PRO A 15 -5.04 14.82 17.43
CA PRO A 15 -4.71 15.62 16.25
C PRO A 15 -3.27 15.38 15.79
N VAL A 16 -3.11 15.11 14.50
CA VAL A 16 -1.80 14.88 13.87
C VAL A 16 -1.18 16.22 13.47
N GLN A 17 0.05 16.48 13.90
CA GLN A 17 0.79 17.68 13.53
C GLN A 17 1.48 17.54 12.17
N MET A 18 1.74 18.67 11.52
CA MET A 18 2.57 18.71 10.31
C MET A 18 3.93 18.04 10.54
N GLY A 19 4.28 17.08 9.69
CA GLY A 19 5.51 16.29 9.79
C GLY A 19 5.45 15.11 10.75
N GLU A 20 4.39 14.98 11.55
CA GLU A 20 4.22 13.89 12.50
C GLU A 20 4.05 12.55 11.77
N THR A 21 4.54 11.49 12.42
CA THR A 21 4.44 10.11 11.94
C THR A 21 3.66 9.24 12.90
N TRP A 22 2.78 8.40 12.37
CA TRP A 22 2.08 7.37 13.14
C TRP A 22 2.18 6.02 12.43
N LYS A 23 1.90 4.95 13.18
CA LYS A 23 2.22 3.58 12.75
C LYS A 23 1.04 2.65 12.95
N GLN A 24 0.91 1.72 12.02
CA GLN A 24 -0.03 0.61 12.07
C GLN A 24 0.73 -0.71 11.88
N THR A 25 0.55 -1.64 12.82
CA THR A 25 1.04 -3.02 12.64
C THR A 25 0.00 -3.83 11.88
N LEU A 26 0.47 -4.58 10.89
CA LEU A 26 -0.34 -5.47 10.06
C LEU A 26 0.20 -6.89 10.19
N GLU A 27 -0.69 -7.87 10.19
CA GLU A 27 -0.31 -9.28 10.08
C GLU A 27 -0.81 -9.83 8.74
N VAL A 28 0.09 -10.43 7.98
CA VAL A 28 -0.20 -11.08 6.70
C VAL A 28 0.21 -12.55 6.78
N GLU A 29 -0.59 -13.43 6.19
CA GLU A 29 -0.22 -14.85 6.05
C GLU A 29 0.50 -15.06 4.73
N VAL A 30 1.75 -15.50 4.79
CA VAL A 30 2.58 -15.78 3.62
C VAL A 30 2.75 -17.29 3.50
N PRO A 31 2.41 -17.91 2.37
CA PRO A 31 2.68 -19.33 2.16
C PRO A 31 4.20 -19.57 2.05
N ILE A 32 4.77 -20.31 3.01
CA ILE A 32 6.15 -20.84 2.91
C ILE A 32 6.17 -22.05 1.99
N THR A 33 5.16 -22.91 2.12
CA THR A 33 4.94 -24.09 1.28
C THR A 33 3.45 -24.24 0.98
N ASP A 34 3.06 -25.21 0.15
CA ASP A 34 1.65 -25.48 -0.15
C ASP A 34 0.80 -25.82 1.09
N LYS A 35 1.43 -26.24 2.19
CA LYS A 35 0.76 -26.67 3.43
C LYS A 35 1.04 -25.78 4.63
N LEU A 36 2.05 -24.90 4.56
CA LEU A 36 2.49 -24.07 5.68
C LEU A 36 2.42 -22.60 5.33
N LYS A 37 1.65 -21.85 6.12
CA LYS A 37 1.61 -20.39 6.10
C LYS A 37 2.32 -19.86 7.34
N GLU A 38 3.09 -18.80 7.16
CA GLU A 38 3.71 -18.05 8.24
C GLU A 38 3.03 -16.70 8.41
N LYS A 39 2.81 -16.31 9.66
CA LYS A 39 2.33 -14.97 9.99
C LYS A 39 3.51 -14.01 10.00
N VAL A 40 3.50 -13.09 9.06
CA VAL A 40 4.51 -12.05 8.92
C VAL A 40 3.94 -10.74 9.44
N LYS A 41 4.74 -10.02 10.23
CA LYS A 41 4.40 -8.70 10.73
C LYS A 41 4.97 -7.64 9.79
N LEU A 42 4.09 -6.74 9.35
CA LEU A 42 4.44 -5.54 8.60
C LEU A 42 4.16 -4.30 9.44
N LEU A 43 4.95 -3.26 9.24
CA LEU A 43 4.79 -1.96 9.86
C LEU A 43 4.51 -0.94 8.77
N ARG A 44 3.28 -0.46 8.73
CA ARG A 44 2.87 0.66 7.90
C ARG A 44 3.09 1.95 8.68
N THR A 45 3.95 2.81 8.16
CA THR A 45 4.24 4.13 8.72
C THR A 45 3.60 5.18 7.83
N TYR A 46 2.92 6.12 8.45
CA TYR A 46 2.32 7.27 7.81
C TYR A 46 3.05 8.54 8.24
N ARG A 47 3.05 9.57 7.39
CA ARG A 47 3.57 10.89 7.73
C ARG A 47 2.70 11.97 7.11
N LEU A 48 2.24 12.92 7.92
CA LEU A 48 1.54 14.10 7.40
C LEU A 48 2.59 15.02 6.75
N LYS A 49 2.61 15.06 5.42
CA LYS A 49 3.65 15.79 4.68
C LYS A 49 3.27 17.24 4.43
N GLN A 50 2.04 17.47 3.98
CA GLN A 50 1.54 18.78 3.56
C GLN A 50 0.03 18.84 3.74
N ILE A 51 -0.51 20.03 3.97
CA ILE A 51 -1.93 20.33 3.80
C ILE A 51 -2.02 21.52 2.84
N GLU A 52 -2.82 21.37 1.78
CA GLU A 52 -3.11 22.42 0.81
C GLU A 52 -4.58 22.37 0.42
N ASN A 53 -5.27 23.52 0.45
CA ASN A 53 -6.69 23.62 0.11
C ASN A 53 -7.57 22.57 0.82
N GLN A 54 -7.39 22.38 2.13
CA GLN A 54 -8.08 21.36 2.94
C GLN A 54 -7.80 19.89 2.55
N VAL A 55 -6.84 19.65 1.65
CA VAL A 55 -6.38 18.31 1.30
C VAL A 55 -5.05 18.02 2.00
N ALA A 56 -5.05 16.99 2.83
CA ALA A 56 -3.86 16.46 3.46
C ALA A 56 -3.15 15.48 2.53
N GLN A 57 -1.87 15.74 2.25
CA GLN A 57 -0.96 14.81 1.61
C GLN A 57 -0.25 13.99 2.68
N ILE A 58 -0.52 12.69 2.69
CA ILE A 58 0.01 11.74 3.67
C ILE A 58 0.92 10.76 2.94
N GLU A 59 2.20 10.72 3.31
CA GLU A 59 3.09 9.67 2.84
C GLU A 59 2.80 8.38 3.60
N VAL A 60 2.90 7.25 2.91
CA VAL A 60 2.75 5.91 3.48
C VAL A 60 3.90 5.04 3.03
N ALA A 61 4.48 4.26 3.95
CA ALA A 61 5.49 3.27 3.66
C ALA A 61 5.26 2.01 4.48
N THR A 62 5.27 0.84 3.84
CA THR A 62 5.12 -0.45 4.51
C THR A 62 6.46 -1.15 4.56
N SER A 63 6.87 -1.57 5.76
CA SER A 63 8.14 -2.25 6.01
C SER A 63 7.93 -3.61 6.64
N LEU A 64 8.79 -4.57 6.33
CA LEU A 64 8.79 -5.89 6.93
C LEU A 64 9.43 -5.83 8.33
N VAL A 65 8.74 -6.31 9.36
CA VAL A 65 9.25 -6.38 10.74
C VAL A 65 9.83 -7.76 11.05
N THR A 66 9.17 -8.82 10.57
CA THR A 66 9.64 -10.20 10.77
C THR A 66 10.89 -10.47 9.94
N ILE A 67 11.93 -11.05 10.55
CA ILE A 67 13.16 -11.41 9.83
C ILE A 67 12.89 -12.64 8.95
N ILE A 68 13.12 -12.52 7.64
CA ILE A 68 12.92 -13.60 6.67
C ILE A 68 14.22 -13.85 5.93
N ARG A 69 14.73 -15.08 6.06
CA ARG A 69 16.04 -15.48 5.52
C ARG A 69 15.95 -16.25 4.21
N ASP A 70 14.82 -16.87 3.93
CA ASP A 70 14.61 -17.64 2.70
C ASP A 70 14.27 -16.68 1.54
N PRO A 71 15.13 -16.58 0.50
CA PRO A 71 14.87 -15.74 -0.66
C PRO A 71 13.57 -16.10 -1.38
N ALA A 72 13.18 -17.38 -1.41
CA ALA A 72 11.92 -17.80 -2.03
C ALA A 72 10.70 -17.22 -1.29
N VAL A 73 10.78 -17.06 0.03
CA VAL A 73 9.73 -16.41 0.83
C VAL A 73 9.78 -14.88 0.65
N GLN A 74 10.96 -14.28 0.58
CA GLN A 74 11.12 -12.84 0.32
C GLN A 74 10.43 -12.42 -0.98
N THR A 75 10.43 -13.26 -2.03
CA THR A 75 9.74 -12.93 -3.29
C THR A 75 8.23 -12.80 -3.17
N ARG A 76 7.60 -13.45 -2.18
CA ARG A 76 6.16 -13.35 -1.94
C ARG A 76 5.79 -12.08 -1.17
N ILE A 77 6.77 -11.47 -0.50
CA ILE A 77 6.58 -10.35 0.42
C ILE A 77 7.01 -9.04 -0.20
N MET A 78 7.94 -9.05 -1.16
CA MET A 78 8.42 -7.83 -1.81
C MET A 78 7.27 -6.99 -2.42
N THR A 79 6.16 -7.63 -2.81
CA THR A 79 4.96 -6.95 -3.34
C THR A 79 4.01 -6.43 -2.24
N GLN A 80 4.24 -6.80 -0.98
CA GLN A 80 3.43 -6.44 0.19
C GLN A 80 4.02 -5.28 1.00
N THR A 81 5.15 -4.72 0.57
CA THR A 81 5.83 -3.58 1.19
C THR A 81 5.77 -2.31 0.32
N PRO A 82 4.58 -1.84 -0.11
CA PRO A 82 4.49 -0.66 -0.95
C PRO A 82 4.77 0.63 -0.17
N SER A 83 5.18 1.66 -0.91
CA SER A 83 5.28 3.04 -0.44
C SER A 83 4.57 3.98 -1.40
N GLY A 84 4.11 5.13 -0.93
CA GLY A 84 3.48 6.12 -1.79
C GLY A 84 2.80 7.23 -1.02
N VAL A 85 1.72 7.76 -1.59
CA VAL A 85 1.05 8.97 -1.12
C VAL A 85 -0.47 8.77 -1.13
N ILE A 86 -1.12 9.36 -0.12
CA ILE A 86 -2.56 9.41 0.03
C ILE A 86 -2.98 10.88 0.08
N GLU A 87 -4.05 11.22 -0.62
CA GLU A 87 -4.71 12.51 -0.53
C GLU A 87 -6.02 12.34 0.23
N PHE A 88 -6.18 13.14 1.29
CA PHE A 88 -7.31 13.03 2.20
C PHE A 88 -7.99 14.39 2.37
N ASP A 89 -9.29 14.46 2.11
CA ASP A 89 -10.11 15.65 2.30
C ASP A 89 -10.44 15.81 3.79
N LEU A 90 -9.93 16.87 4.40
CA LEU A 90 -10.12 17.17 5.83
C LEU A 90 -11.51 17.72 6.14
N GLU A 91 -12.20 18.30 5.17
CA GLU A 91 -13.54 18.86 5.35
C GLU A 91 -14.60 17.75 5.29
N GLN A 92 -14.50 16.87 4.31
CA GLN A 92 -15.44 15.77 4.10
C GLN A 92 -15.06 14.49 4.86
N GLY A 93 -13.81 14.37 5.30
CA GLY A 93 -13.33 13.19 6.02
C GLY A 93 -13.18 11.95 5.14
N ILE A 94 -12.87 12.14 3.85
CA ILE A 94 -12.81 11.08 2.85
C ILE A 94 -11.44 11.02 2.17
N MET A 95 -11.04 9.81 1.76
CA MET A 95 -9.84 9.65 0.94
C MET A 95 -10.18 9.98 -0.52
N LEU A 96 -9.47 10.94 -1.10
CA LEU A 96 -9.64 11.38 -2.48
C LEU A 96 -8.86 10.49 -3.45
N SER A 97 -7.61 10.18 -3.10
CA SER A 97 -6.75 9.37 -3.94
C SER A 97 -5.69 8.64 -3.12
N ARG A 98 -5.13 7.59 -3.73
CA ARG A 98 -3.99 6.84 -3.20
C ARG A 98 -3.15 6.31 -4.34
N THR A 99 -1.86 6.61 -4.30
CA THR A 99 -0.86 6.06 -5.21
C THR A 99 0.15 5.26 -4.41
N LEU A 100 0.42 4.03 -4.83
CA LEU A 100 1.37 3.13 -4.22
C LEU A 100 2.30 2.52 -5.26
N ASP A 101 3.56 2.39 -4.88
CA ASP A 101 4.60 1.81 -5.69
C ASP A 101 5.34 0.71 -4.94
N VAL A 102 5.76 -0.32 -5.68
CA VAL A 102 6.73 -1.32 -5.26
C VAL A 102 7.86 -1.30 -6.29
N ASN A 103 9.10 -1.27 -5.82
CA ASN A 103 10.28 -1.45 -6.64
C ASN A 103 11.35 -2.15 -5.79
N ASP A 104 11.33 -3.48 -5.80
CA ASP A 104 12.15 -4.29 -4.90
C ASP A 104 12.70 -5.53 -5.60
N GLN A 105 13.83 -6.04 -5.14
CA GLN A 105 14.59 -7.10 -5.79
C GLN A 105 15.11 -8.14 -4.80
N VAL A 106 15.05 -9.41 -5.20
CA VAL A 106 15.52 -10.55 -4.39
C VAL A 106 16.48 -11.40 -5.21
N VAL A 107 17.64 -11.66 -4.64
CA VAL A 107 18.69 -12.50 -5.25
C VAL A 107 18.55 -13.93 -4.76
N GLY A 108 18.74 -14.89 -5.66
CA GLY A 108 18.85 -16.32 -5.30
C GLY A 108 17.53 -17.04 -5.07
N ALA A 109 16.38 -16.42 -5.36
CA ALA A 109 15.05 -16.98 -5.11
C ALA A 109 14.79 -18.32 -5.81
N PHE A 110 15.41 -18.55 -6.98
CA PHE A 110 15.23 -19.77 -7.77
C PHE A 110 16.58 -20.45 -8.06
N GLY A 111 17.55 -20.31 -7.13
CA GLY A 111 18.89 -20.85 -7.24
C GLY A 111 19.98 -19.80 -7.46
N SER A 112 21.24 -20.23 -7.38
CA SER A 112 22.40 -19.34 -7.48
C SER A 112 22.40 -18.57 -8.80
N GLY A 113 22.71 -17.28 -8.74
CA GLY A 113 22.77 -16.40 -9.92
C GLY A 113 21.42 -15.86 -10.41
N THR A 114 20.31 -16.15 -9.72
CA THR A 114 18.99 -15.61 -10.09
C THR A 114 18.72 -14.26 -9.42
N LEU A 115 17.97 -13.40 -10.10
CA LEU A 115 17.44 -12.14 -9.58
C LEU A 115 15.96 -12.07 -9.93
N VAL A 116 15.12 -11.80 -8.94
CA VAL A 116 13.70 -11.47 -9.12
C VAL A 116 13.53 -9.99 -8.84
N HIS A 117 12.91 -9.27 -9.76
CA HIS A 117 12.62 -7.85 -9.61
C HIS A 117 11.11 -7.65 -9.74
N ALA A 118 10.49 -7.08 -8.71
CA ALA A 118 9.09 -6.67 -8.76
C ALA A 118 9.00 -5.15 -8.92
N ARG A 119 8.20 -4.74 -9.91
CA ARG A 119 7.73 -3.37 -10.06
C ARG A 119 6.21 -3.38 -10.10
N ASN A 120 5.58 -2.64 -9.20
CA ASN A 120 4.14 -2.45 -9.17
C ASN A 120 3.84 -0.95 -9.03
N HIS A 121 2.80 -0.50 -9.71
CA HIS A 121 2.22 0.82 -9.53
C HIS A 121 0.70 0.64 -9.40
N ARG A 122 0.13 1.22 -8.36
CA ARG A 122 -1.31 1.18 -8.08
C ARG A 122 -1.81 2.59 -7.80
N SER A 123 -2.84 3.02 -8.53
CA SER A 123 -3.52 4.28 -8.33
C SER A 123 -5.01 4.02 -8.10
N GLU A 124 -5.55 4.59 -7.04
CA GLU A 124 -6.95 4.52 -6.61
C GLU A 124 -7.45 5.96 -6.46
N LYS A 125 -8.61 6.29 -7.05
CA LYS A 125 -9.21 7.63 -6.95
C LYS A 125 -10.70 7.51 -6.67
N LEU A 126 -11.20 8.38 -5.79
CA LEU A 126 -12.63 8.56 -5.60
C LEU A 126 -13.23 9.20 -6.86
N LEU A 127 -14.19 8.51 -7.47
CA LEU A 127 -14.93 9.02 -8.62
C LEU A 127 -16.20 9.71 -8.13
N ASN A 128 -16.52 10.85 -8.73
CA ASN A 128 -17.80 11.51 -8.52
C ASN A 128 -18.87 10.89 -9.43
N GLU A 129 -20.14 10.92 -9.02
CA GLU A 129 -21.26 10.27 -9.74
C GLU A 129 -21.38 10.73 -11.22
N SER A 130 -20.98 11.96 -11.55
CA SER A 130 -20.95 12.47 -12.93
C SER A 130 -19.82 11.90 -13.81
N GLU A 131 -18.73 11.43 -13.22
CA GLU A 131 -17.61 10.83 -13.97
C GLU A 131 -17.92 9.38 -14.36
N THR A 132 -18.65 8.63 -13.52
CA THR A 132 -19.05 7.23 -13.79
C THR A 132 -19.97 7.02 -14.99
N VAL A 133 -20.76 8.03 -15.38
CA VAL A 133 -21.67 7.94 -16.54
C VAL A 133 -20.94 8.20 -17.88
N SER A 134 -19.82 8.91 -17.83
CA SER A 134 -19.07 9.33 -19.02
C SER A 134 -18.17 8.24 -19.58
N GLU A 135 -17.65 7.33 -18.75
CA GLU A 135 -16.81 6.20 -19.23
C GLU A 135 -17.64 5.05 -19.81
N ASN A 136 -18.81 4.75 -19.24
CA ASN A 136 -19.67 3.66 -19.75
C ASN A 136 -20.39 3.99 -21.08
N SER A 137 -20.46 5.26 -21.47
CA SER A 137 -21.09 5.69 -22.73
C SER A 137 -20.17 5.60 -23.94
N VAL A 138 -18.86 5.36 -23.75
CA VAL A 138 -17.90 5.17 -24.85
C VAL A 138 -17.78 3.70 -25.28
N SER A 139 -18.20 2.74 -24.43
CA SER A 139 -18.02 1.30 -24.69
C SER A 139 -19.22 0.58 -25.32
N VAL A 140 -20.25 1.30 -25.79
CA VAL A 140 -21.40 0.71 -26.51
C VAL A 140 -21.56 1.36 -27.89
N ARG A 141 -20.66 1.02 -28.82
CA ARG A 141 -20.89 1.09 -30.27
C ARG A 141 -20.12 -0.05 -30.94
N GLU A 142 -20.77 -1.19 -31.11
CA GLU A 142 -20.46 -2.18 -32.17
C GLU A 142 -21.11 -1.76 -33.48
#